data_AF-A0A9D4TDB6-F1
#
_entry.id   AF-A0A9D4TDB6-F1
#
_cell.length_a   1.000
_cell.length_b   1.000
_cell.length_c   1.000
_cell.angle_alpha   90.00
_cell.angle_beta   90.00
_cell.angle_gamma   90.00
#
_symmetry.space_group_name_H-M   'P 1'
#
loop_
_entity.id
_entity.type
_entity.pdbx_description
1 polymer ?
#
loop_
_entity_poly.entity_id
_entity_poly.type
_entity_poly.pdbx_seq_one_letter_code
_entity_poly.pdbx_strand_id
1 'polypeptide(L)'
;MGGLFRSEEMTLCQLFLQSEAAYGCVSELGELGLVQFRDLNPDVNAFQRKFVNEVRRCDEMERKLRFLEKEIKKDGIPMLDIGDNPEAPQPREMIDLEATFEKLENEMKEVNINAEALKRTFLELTELKHILRKTQAFFDEVSL
;
A
#
# COMPACT_ATOMS: atom_id res chain seq x y z
N MET A 1 -5.63 18.07 -35.09
CA MET A 1 -4.28 18.38 -34.59
C MET A 1 -3.89 19.79 -35.02
N GLY A 2 -4.18 20.79 -34.17
CA GLY A 2 -3.90 22.20 -34.45
C GLY A 2 -3.90 23.03 -33.17
N GLY A 3 -3.01 22.69 -32.23
CA GLY A 3 -3.00 23.28 -30.87
C GLY A 3 -1.71 24.01 -30.49
N LEU A 4 -0.75 24.21 -31.40
CA LEU A 4 0.57 24.73 -31.01
C LEU A 4 0.61 26.25 -30.75
N PHE A 5 -0.35 27.03 -31.27
CA PHE A 5 -0.29 28.50 -31.26
C PHE A 5 -1.39 29.18 -30.42
N ARG A 6 -2.46 28.46 -30.06
CA ARG A 6 -3.59 28.97 -29.27
C ARG A 6 -4.20 27.84 -28.44
N SER A 7 -4.90 28.19 -27.36
CA SER A 7 -5.65 27.24 -26.53
C SER A 7 -6.73 26.51 -27.35
N GLU A 8 -7.03 25.28 -26.94
CA GLU A 8 -8.15 24.52 -27.51
C GLU A 8 -9.50 25.08 -27.04
N GLU A 9 -10.55 24.87 -27.85
CA GLU A 9 -11.90 25.29 -27.51
C GLU A 9 -12.46 24.44 -26.37
N MET A 10 -12.94 25.09 -25.32
CA MET A 10 -13.50 24.43 -24.14
C MET A 10 -15.01 24.54 -24.12
N THR A 11 -15.70 23.47 -23.70
CA THR A 11 -17.16 23.47 -23.52
C THR A 11 -17.51 23.12 -22.08
N LEU A 12 -18.44 23.86 -21.49
CA LEU A 12 -19.01 23.52 -20.19
C LEU A 12 -20.23 22.61 -20.37
N CYS A 13 -20.16 21.41 -19.83
CA CYS A 13 -21.24 20.42 -19.87
C CYS A 13 -21.78 20.16 -18.47
N GLN A 14 -23.06 19.81 -18.38
CA GLN A 14 -23.70 19.35 -17.13
C GLN A 14 -23.97 17.85 -17.23
N LEU A 15 -23.49 17.09 -16.24
CA LEU A 15 -23.65 15.64 -16.18
C LEU A 15 -24.78 15.29 -15.19
N PHE A 16 -25.70 14.44 -15.64
CA PHE A 16 -26.74 13.84 -14.80
C PHE A 16 -26.48 12.34 -14.69
N LEU A 17 -26.04 11.89 -13.52
CA LEU A 17 -25.66 10.50 -13.26
C LEU A 17 -26.59 9.89 -12.22
N GLN A 18 -27.08 8.69 -12.48
CA GLN A 18 -27.76 7.87 -11.48
C GLN A 18 -26.72 7.30 -10.50
N SER A 19 -27.05 7.24 -9.20
CA SER A 19 -26.11 6.82 -8.16
C SER A 19 -25.44 5.46 -8.42
N GLU A 20 -26.16 4.52 -9.02
CA GLU A 20 -25.66 3.16 -9.31
C GLU A 20 -24.67 3.13 -10.49
N ALA A 21 -24.84 4.02 -11.47
CA ALA A 21 -23.96 4.12 -12.64
C ALA A 21 -22.81 5.12 -12.46
N ALA A 22 -22.89 5.97 -11.43
CA ALA A 22 -21.95 7.08 -11.24
C ALA A 22 -20.49 6.62 -11.18
N TYR A 23 -20.20 5.52 -10.48
CA TYR A 23 -18.83 5.01 -10.38
C TYR A 23 -18.27 4.61 -11.75
N GLY A 24 -19.00 3.77 -12.50
CA GLY A 24 -18.57 3.30 -13.83
C GLY A 24 -18.37 4.46 -14.80
N CYS A 25 -19.33 5.39 -14.88
CA CYS A 25 -19.20 6.55 -15.77
C CYS A 25 -18.01 7.44 -15.42
N VAL A 26 -17.80 7.73 -14.13
CA VAL A 26 -16.67 8.59 -13.70
C VAL A 26 -15.34 7.88 -13.92
N SER A 27 -15.30 6.57 -13.73
CA SER A 27 -14.12 5.75 -14.02
C SER A 27 -13.72 5.83 -15.49
N GLU A 28 -14.66 5.60 -16.41
CA GLU A 28 -14.42 5.70 -17.86
C GLU A 28 -13.99 7.12 -18.28
N LEU A 29 -14.59 8.16 -17.69
CA LEU A 29 -14.17 9.54 -17.92
C LEU A 29 -12.74 9.81 -17.43
N GLY A 30 -12.33 9.14 -16.34
CA GLY A 30 -10.97 9.17 -15.81
C GLY A 30 -9.96 8.55 -16.76
N GLU A 31 -10.26 7.37 -17.32
CA GLU A 31 -9.43 6.69 -18.31
C GLU A 31 -9.29 7.51 -19.61
N LEU A 32 -10.35 8.20 -20.03
CA LEU A 32 -10.28 9.10 -21.18
C LEU A 32 -9.38 10.32 -20.91
N GLY A 33 -9.38 10.87 -19.69
CA GLY A 33 -8.49 11.97 -19.29
C GLY A 33 -8.81 13.34 -19.92
N LEU A 34 -10.02 13.53 -20.46
CA LEU A 34 -10.41 14.73 -21.22
C LEU A 34 -11.35 15.68 -20.46
N VAL A 35 -11.67 15.39 -19.20
CA VAL A 35 -12.67 16.12 -18.42
C VAL A 35 -12.04 16.80 -17.21
N GLN A 36 -12.40 18.06 -16.98
CA GLN A 36 -12.09 18.80 -15.77
C GLN A 36 -13.36 19.02 -14.94
N PHE A 37 -13.42 18.45 -13.74
CA PHE A 37 -14.55 18.65 -12.83
C PHE A 37 -14.43 20.00 -12.10
N ARG A 38 -15.57 20.69 -11.94
CA ARG A 38 -15.72 21.85 -11.06
C ARG A 38 -16.33 21.44 -9.73
N ASP A 39 -15.80 22.00 -8.64
CA ASP A 39 -16.40 21.81 -7.32
C ASP A 39 -17.71 22.61 -7.23
N LEU A 40 -18.82 21.89 -7.09
CA LEU A 40 -20.15 22.46 -6.89
C LEU A 40 -20.47 22.69 -5.40
N ASN A 41 -19.63 22.19 -4.48
CA ASN A 41 -19.84 22.26 -3.03
C ASN A 41 -18.62 22.90 -2.31
N PRO A 42 -18.22 24.13 -2.68
CA PRO A 42 -17.05 24.78 -2.08
C PRO A 42 -17.21 25.07 -0.59
N ASP A 43 -18.45 25.32 -0.14
CA ASP A 43 -18.75 25.65 1.27
C ASP A 43 -18.88 24.41 2.16
N VAL A 44 -18.86 23.20 1.56
CA VAL A 44 -18.98 21.94 2.31
C VAL A 44 -17.59 21.40 2.63
N ASN A 45 -17.31 21.29 3.94
CA ASN A 45 -16.07 20.73 4.44
C ASN A 45 -15.88 19.28 3.94
N ALA A 46 -14.63 18.88 3.68
CA ALA A 46 -14.26 17.56 3.18
C ALA A 46 -14.88 16.41 4.01
N PHE A 47 -14.97 16.56 5.33
CA PHE A 47 -15.54 15.54 6.23
C PHE A 47 -17.05 15.35 6.13
N GLN A 48 -17.77 16.32 5.57
CA GLN A 48 -19.22 16.28 5.41
C GLN A 48 -19.62 15.85 3.99
N ARG A 49 -18.65 15.61 3.11
CA ARG A 49 -18.90 15.16 1.74
C ARG A 49 -19.40 13.72 1.74
N LYS A 50 -20.27 13.41 0.78
CA LYS A 50 -21.01 12.14 0.67
C LYS A 50 -20.12 10.89 0.69
N PHE A 51 -18.94 10.95 0.05
CA PHE A 51 -18.06 9.78 -0.16
C PHE A 51 -16.80 9.76 0.72
N VAL A 52 -16.81 10.48 1.86
CA VAL A 52 -15.62 10.59 2.74
C VAL A 52 -15.17 9.23 3.30
N ASN A 53 -16.10 8.32 3.56
CA ASN A 53 -15.77 7.02 4.16
C ASN A 53 -15.05 6.12 3.17
N GLU A 54 -15.45 6.15 1.91
CA GLU A 54 -14.84 5.43 0.80
C GLU A 54 -13.43 5.93 0.52
N VAL A 55 -13.22 7.26 0.55
CA VAL A 55 -11.88 7.86 0.45
C VAL A 55 -10.99 7.40 1.59
N ARG A 56 -11.50 7.43 2.84
CA ARG A 56 -10.73 6.95 4.01
C ARG A 56 -10.37 5.46 3.91
N ARG A 57 -11.25 4.61 3.36
CA ARG A 57 -10.93 3.19 3.12
C ARG A 57 -9.79 3.05 2.12
N CYS A 58 -9.77 3.86 1.07
CA CYS A 58 -8.66 3.89 0.12
C CYS A 58 -7.35 4.34 0.77
N ASP A 59 -7.39 5.39 1.60
CA ASP A 59 -6.21 5.89 2.33
C ASP A 59 -5.63 4.80 3.26
N GLU A 60 -6.47 4.02 3.95
CA GLU A 60 -6.03 2.91 4.79
C GLU A 60 -5.42 1.75 3.98
N MET A 61 -6.02 1.41 2.83
CA MET A 61 -5.43 0.41 1.92
C MET A 61 -4.09 0.88 1.37
N GLU A 62 -3.95 2.15 1.00
CA GLU A 62 -2.69 2.73 0.56
C GLU A 62 -1.63 2.69 1.69
N ARG A 63 -2.02 2.96 2.93
CA ARG A 63 -1.14 2.81 4.11
C ARG A 63 -0.59 1.39 4.24
N LYS A 64 -1.45 0.37 4.07
CA LYS A 64 -1.06 -1.06 4.10
C LYS A 64 -0.08 -1.37 2.96
N LEU A 65 -0.36 -0.92 1.73
CA LEU A 65 0.53 -1.10 0.58
C LEU A 65 1.90 -0.44 0.78
N ARG A 66 1.95 0.79 1.29
CA ARG A 66 3.21 1.48 1.62
C ARG A 66 4.03 0.75 2.68
N PHE A 67 3.39 0.04 3.61
CA PHE A 67 4.10 -0.82 4.57
C PHE A 67 4.71 -2.03 3.87
N LEU A 68 3.94 -2.75 3.06
CA LEU A 68 4.44 -3.90 2.29
C LEU A 68 5.58 -3.50 1.35
N GLU A 69 5.47 -2.36 0.67
CA GLU A 69 6.50 -1.83 -0.21
C GLU A 69 7.84 -1.61 0.52
N LYS A 70 7.77 -1.09 1.76
CA LYS A 70 8.96 -0.88 2.59
C LYS A 70 9.62 -2.19 2.99
N GLU A 71 8.85 -3.21 3.37
CA GLU A 71 9.41 -4.52 3.73
C GLU A 71 10.04 -5.22 2.53
N ILE A 72 9.41 -5.17 1.35
CA ILE A 72 9.98 -5.73 0.11
C ILE A 72 11.32 -5.04 -0.24
N LYS A 73 11.38 -3.70 -0.14
CA LYS A 73 12.60 -2.93 -0.38
C LYS A 73 13.70 -3.23 0.64
N LYS A 74 13.33 -3.45 1.90
CA LYS A 74 14.26 -3.80 3.00
C LYS A 74 14.94 -5.16 2.75
N ASP A 75 14.20 -6.11 2.18
CA ASP A 75 14.74 -7.44 1.83
C ASP A 75 15.45 -7.48 0.46
N GLY A 76 15.55 -6.33 -0.22
CA GLY A 76 16.25 -6.21 -1.51
C GLY A 76 15.55 -6.93 -2.66
N ILE A 77 14.25 -7.22 -2.53
CA ILE A 77 13.47 -7.87 -3.56
C ILE A 77 13.14 -6.84 -4.65
N PRO A 78 13.51 -7.08 -5.92
CA PRO A 78 13.23 -6.14 -7.00
C PRO A 78 11.72 -6.10 -7.29
N MET A 79 11.13 -4.91 -7.25
CA MET A 79 9.77 -4.69 -7.74
C MET A 79 9.79 -4.54 -9.26
N LEU A 80 9.04 -5.40 -9.94
CA LEU A 80 8.85 -5.30 -11.39
C LEU A 80 7.81 -4.21 -11.66
N ASP A 81 8.19 -3.24 -12.47
CA ASP A 81 7.23 -2.32 -13.08
C ASP A 81 6.64 -3.00 -14.33
N ILE A 82 5.34 -3.24 -14.31
CA ILE A 82 4.62 -3.93 -15.39
C ILE A 82 4.21 -2.93 -16.49
N GLY A 83 4.48 -1.64 -16.29
CA GLY A 83 4.34 -0.58 -17.29
C GLY A 83 2.90 -0.09 -17.46
N ASP A 84 1.96 -1.01 -17.67
CA ASP A 84 0.56 -0.64 -17.86
C ASP A 84 -0.16 -0.53 -16.52
N ASN A 85 -0.80 0.63 -16.32
CA ASN A 85 -1.76 0.78 -15.23
C ASN A 85 -2.99 -0.09 -15.53
N PRO A 86 -3.43 -0.94 -14.59
CA PRO A 86 -4.66 -1.70 -14.77
C PRO A 86 -5.86 -0.75 -14.80
N GLU A 87 -6.93 -1.20 -15.46
CA GLU A 87 -8.23 -0.54 -15.40
C GLU A 87 -8.70 -0.41 -13.96
N ALA A 88 -9.44 0.67 -13.67
CA ALA A 88 -9.99 0.89 -12.35
C ALA A 88 -10.89 -0.30 -11.90
N PRO A 89 -10.65 -0.85 -10.69
CA PRO A 89 -11.39 -2.00 -10.19
C PRO A 89 -12.85 -1.66 -9.87
N GLN A 90 -13.73 -2.66 -9.86
CA GLN A 90 -15.12 -2.41 -9.47
C GLN A 90 -15.25 -2.16 -7.96
N PRO A 91 -16.27 -1.41 -7.48
CA PRO A 91 -16.46 -1.15 -6.05
C PRO A 91 -16.62 -2.42 -5.20
N ARG A 92 -17.10 -3.52 -5.79
CA ARG A 92 -17.21 -4.82 -5.11
C ARG A 92 -15.83 -5.43 -4.84
N GLU A 93 -14.93 -5.34 -5.81
CA GLU A 93 -13.57 -5.87 -5.71
C GLU A 93 -12.75 -5.11 -4.66
N MET A 94 -13.08 -3.85 -4.37
CA MET A 94 -12.43 -3.10 -3.30
C MET A 94 -12.56 -3.76 -1.92
N ILE A 95 -13.67 -4.48 -1.66
CA ILE A 95 -13.87 -5.19 -0.39
C ILE A 95 -12.90 -6.36 -0.28
N ASP A 96 -12.75 -7.11 -1.36
CA ASP A 96 -11.83 -8.25 -1.42
C ASP A 96 -10.37 -7.77 -1.32
N LEU A 97 -10.03 -6.68 -2.02
CA LEU A 97 -8.72 -6.04 -1.92
C LEU A 97 -8.40 -5.61 -0.48
N GLU A 98 -9.34 -4.96 0.21
CA GLU A 98 -9.16 -4.55 1.60
C GLU A 98 -8.85 -5.74 2.51
N ALA A 99 -9.60 -6.84 2.38
CA ALA A 99 -9.39 -8.06 3.15
C ALA A 99 -8.03 -8.71 2.83
N THR A 100 -7.62 -8.74 1.55
CA THR A 100 -6.32 -9.29 1.16
C THR A 100 -5.17 -8.45 1.71
N PHE A 101 -5.23 -7.12 1.63
CA PHE A 101 -4.19 -6.24 2.16
C PHE A 101 -4.08 -6.32 3.68
N GLU A 102 -5.21 -6.47 4.39
CA GLU A 102 -5.20 -6.67 5.83
C GLU A 102 -4.52 -7.98 6.23
N LYS A 103 -4.88 -9.06 5.54
CA LYS A 103 -4.28 -10.37 5.77
C LYS A 103 -2.77 -10.33 5.54
N LEU A 104 -2.33 -9.76 4.41
CA LEU A 104 -0.91 -9.64 4.07
C LEU A 104 -0.14 -8.79 5.08
N GLU A 105 -0.70 -7.66 5.52
CA GLU A 105 -0.07 -6.81 6.54
C GLU A 105 0.12 -7.57 7.86
N ASN A 106 -0.92 -8.29 8.32
CA ASN A 106 -0.88 -9.06 9.55
C ASN A 106 0.13 -10.21 9.48
N GLU A 107 0.13 -10.97 8.38
CA GLU A 107 1.09 -12.06 8.15
C GLU A 107 2.53 -11.54 8.14
N MET A 108 2.81 -10.42 7.44
CA MET A 108 4.16 -9.82 7.45
C MET A 108 4.58 -9.33 8.84
N LYS A 109 3.69 -8.70 9.60
CA LYS A 109 3.98 -8.27 10.98
C LYS A 109 4.29 -9.45 11.88
N GLU A 110 3.50 -10.52 11.79
CA GLU A 110 3.72 -11.73 12.59
C GLU A 110 5.06 -12.40 12.24
N VAL A 111 5.36 -12.56 10.95
CA VAL A 111 6.63 -13.12 10.48
C VAL A 111 7.81 -12.28 10.98
N ASN A 112 7.72 -10.95 10.91
CA ASN A 112 8.77 -10.05 11.37
C ASN A 112 9.04 -10.19 12.87
N ILE A 113 7.99 -10.23 13.70
CA ILE A 113 8.10 -10.41 15.15
C ILE A 113 8.73 -11.77 15.46
N ASN A 114 8.27 -12.82 14.80
CA ASN A 114 8.76 -14.18 15.00
C ASN A 114 10.23 -14.32 14.56
N ALA A 115 10.61 -13.71 13.45
CA ALA A 115 11.98 -13.71 12.95
C ALA A 115 12.94 -12.98 13.89
N GLU A 116 12.54 -11.83 14.43
CA GLU A 116 13.33 -11.08 15.42
C GLU A 116 13.50 -11.89 16.72
N ALA A 117 12.42 -12.46 17.24
CA ALA A 117 12.45 -13.30 18.44
C ALA A 117 13.33 -14.55 18.26
N LEU A 118 13.26 -15.20 17.10
CA LEU A 118 14.08 -16.34 16.76
C LEU A 118 15.56 -15.96 16.66
N LYS A 119 15.88 -14.85 15.99
CA LYS A 119 17.25 -14.34 15.86
C LYS A 119 17.85 -14.00 17.22
N ARG A 120 17.07 -13.36 18.10
CA ARG A 120 17.51 -13.05 19.47
C ARG A 120 17.83 -14.33 20.25
N THR A 121 16.91 -15.28 20.27
CA THR A 121 17.11 -16.58 20.95
C THR A 121 18.34 -17.30 20.41
N PHE A 122 18.53 -17.30 19.10
CA PHE A 122 19.70 -17.92 18.47
C PHE A 122 21.02 -17.26 18.90
N LEU A 123 21.07 -15.93 18.97
CA LEU A 123 22.26 -15.19 19.41
C LEU A 123 22.59 -15.49 20.88
N GLU A 124 21.59 -15.43 21.77
CA GLU A 124 21.76 -15.73 23.20
C GLU A 124 22.31 -17.17 23.42
N LEU A 125 21.78 -18.15 22.70
CA LEU A 125 22.26 -19.53 22.75
C LEU A 125 23.66 -19.70 22.16
N THR A 126 23.98 -18.94 21.10
CA THR A 126 25.31 -18.97 20.47
C THR A 126 26.37 -18.38 21.40
N GLU A 127 26.08 -17.28 22.08
CA GLU A 127 26.95 -16.70 23.10
C GLU A 127 27.21 -17.69 24.25
N LEU A 128 26.15 -18.32 24.77
CA LEU A 128 26.26 -19.33 25.82
C LEU A 128 27.12 -20.52 25.38
N LYS A 129 26.94 -21.00 24.15
CA LYS A 129 27.77 -22.05 23.55
C LYS A 129 29.25 -21.64 23.48
N HIS A 130 29.55 -20.39 23.14
CA HIS A 130 30.92 -19.89 23.11
C HIS A 130 31.54 -19.79 24.50
N ILE A 131 30.78 -19.36 25.51
CA ILE A 131 31.22 -19.33 26.90
C ILE A 131 31.59 -20.74 27.36
N LEU A 132 30.68 -21.71 27.19
CA LEU A 132 30.94 -23.10 27.60
C LEU A 132 32.20 -23.69 26.96
N ARG A 133 32.44 -23.43 25.66
CA ARG A 133 33.64 -23.90 24.96
C ARG A 133 34.92 -23.28 25.51
N LYS A 134 34.94 -21.97 25.76
CA LYS A 134 36.13 -21.28 26.29
C LYS A 134 36.41 -21.68 27.73
N THR A 135 35.38 -21.82 28.54
CA THR A 135 35.50 -22.27 29.94
C THR A 135 36.05 -23.69 30.02
N GLN A 136 35.60 -24.60 29.15
CA GLN A 136 36.17 -25.95 29.08
C GLN A 136 37.67 -25.92 28.75
N ALA A 137 38.07 -25.20 27.69
CA ALA A 137 39.49 -25.07 27.32
C ALA A 137 40.33 -24.46 28.45
N PHE A 138 39.80 -23.44 29.15
CA PHE A 138 40.46 -22.84 30.29
C PHE A 138 40.70 -23.84 31.44
N PHE A 139 39.70 -24.66 31.77
CA PHE A 139 39.85 -25.68 32.82
C PHE A 139 40.80 -26.82 32.40
N ASP A 140 40.83 -27.17 31.12
CA ASP A 140 41.75 -28.19 30.58
C ASP A 140 43.22 -27.68 30.57
N GLU A 141 43.46 -26.38 30.39
CA GLU A 141 44.82 -25.79 30.45
C GLU A 141 45.37 -25.64 31.89
N VAL A 142 44.51 -25.41 32.89
CA VAL A 142 44.90 -25.24 34.30
C VAL A 142 45.20 -26.58 35.00
N SER A 143 44.83 -27.71 34.39
CA SER A 143 45.04 -29.05 34.94
C SER A 143 46.35 -29.73 34.48
N LEU A 144 47.24 -28.98 33.81
CA LEU A 144 48.64 -29.33 33.48
C LEU A 144 49.63 -28.56 34.37
#